data_AF-A0A196SB43-F1
#
_entry.id   AF-A0A196SB43-F1
#
_cell.length_a   1.000
_cell.length_b   1.000
_cell.length_c   1.000
_cell.angle_alpha   90.00
_cell.angle_beta   90.00
_cell.angle_gamma   90.00
#
_symmetry.space_group_name_H-M   'P 1'
#
loop_
_entity.id
_entity.type
_entity.pdbx_description
1 polymer ?
#
loop_
_entity_poly.entity_id
_entity_poly.type
_entity_poly.pdbx_seq_one_letter_code
_entity_poly.pdbx_strand_id
1 'polypeptide(L)' 'MSFSDLKICVVGLGYVGMPMAVAFAEKGVKVIGFDVCKPKIEAYLNGEDPTCEVGTERLVKTL' A
#
# COMPACT_ATOMS: atom_id res chain seq x y z
N MET A 1 22.24 -9.70 7.38
CA MET A 1 21.25 -8.86 6.68
C MET A 1 21.17 -7.53 7.40
N SER A 2 21.38 -6.43 6.70
CA SER A 2 21.01 -5.12 7.22
C SER A 2 19.49 -4.96 7.06
N PHE A 3 18.81 -4.38 8.04
CA PHE A 3 17.38 -4.05 7.91
C PHE A 3 17.10 -3.06 6.76
N SER A 4 18.14 -2.41 6.23
CA SER A 4 18.09 -1.49 5.09
C SER A 4 17.57 -2.12 3.78
N ASP A 5 17.68 -3.44 3.62
CA ASP A 5 17.27 -4.14 2.38
C ASP A 5 15.91 -4.85 2.49
N LEU A 6 15.17 -4.59 3.57
CA LEU A 6 13.88 -5.25 3.82
C LEU A 6 12.87 -4.87 2.72
N LYS A 7 12.32 -5.91 2.07
CA LYS A 7 11.22 -5.79 1.11
C LYS A 7 10.03 -6.56 1.63
N ILE A 8 8.87 -5.91 1.71
CA ILE A 8 7.63 -6.50 2.21
C ILE A 8 6.66 -6.67 1.04
N CYS A 9 6.02 -7.82 0.93
CA CYS A 9 4.87 -8.02 0.05
C CYS A 9 3.61 -8.12 0.91
N VAL A 10 2.61 -7.29 0.62
CA VAL A 10 1.29 -7.35 1.26
C VAL A 10 0.30 -7.93 0.26
N VAL A 11 -0.21 -9.12 0.57
CA VAL A 11 -1.19 -9.85 -0.25
C VAL A 11 -2.58 -9.61 0.33
N GLY A 12 -3.44 -8.95 -0.44
CA GLY A 12 -4.76 -8.48 -0.02
C GLY A 12 -4.72 -7.02 0.44
N LEU A 13 -5.19 -6.12 -0.41
CA LEU A 13 -5.26 -4.68 -0.16
C LEU A 13 -6.70 -4.31 0.19
N GLY A 14 -7.17 -4.82 1.31
CA GLY A 14 -8.46 -4.46 1.91
C GLY A 14 -8.26 -3.64 3.17
N TYR A 15 -9.24 -3.71 4.07
CA TYR A 15 -9.30 -2.99 5.34
C TYR A 15 -7.99 -3.03 6.15
N VAL A 16 -7.34 -4.20 6.25
CA VAL A 16 -6.11 -4.36 7.05
C VAL A 16 -4.85 -4.17 6.22
N GLY A 17 -4.81 -4.79 5.04
CA GLY A 17 -3.58 -4.84 4.25
C GLY A 17 -3.19 -3.50 3.66
N MET A 18 -4.15 -2.69 3.22
CA MET A 18 -3.84 -1.39 2.61
C MET A 18 -3.26 -0.40 3.64
N PRO A 19 -3.86 -0.17 4.82
CA PRO A 19 -3.23 0.66 5.86
C PRO A 19 -1.86 0.15 6.31
N MET A 20 -1.68 -1.17 6.36
CA MET A 20 -0.39 -1.79 6.71
C MET A 20 0.69 -1.51 5.65
N ALA A 21 0.34 -1.65 4.37
CA ALA A 21 1.25 -1.36 3.26
C ALA A 21 1.71 0.10 3.28
N VAL A 22 0.77 1.04 3.45
CA VAL A 22 1.04 2.48 3.57
C VAL A 22 1.91 2.78 4.79
N ALA A 23 1.60 2.21 5.96
CA ALA A 23 2.37 2.43 7.18
C ALA A 23 3.84 1.98 7.05
N PHE A 24 4.11 0.86 6.38
CA PHE A 24 5.49 0.43 6.10
C PHE A 24 6.19 1.32 5.07
N ALA A 25 5.48 1.73 4.02
CA ALA A 25 6.02 2.66 3.02
C ALA A 25 6.36 4.04 3.64
N GLU A 26 5.52 4.56 4.53
CA GLU A 26 5.77 5.80 5.31
C GLU A 26 7.03 5.70 6.19
N LYS A 27 7.48 4.48 6.53
CA LYS A 27 8.74 4.23 7.24
C LYS A 27 9.95 4.01 6.33
N GLY A 28 9.78 4.18 5.03
CA GLY A 28 10.85 4.01 4.02
C GLY A 28 11.14 2.55 3.68
N VAL A 29 10.26 1.61 4.07
CA VAL A 29 10.39 0.20 3.68
C VAL A 29 9.86 0.02 2.26
N LYS A 30 10.56 -0.75 1.43
CA LYS A 30 10.08 -1.07 0.08
C LYS A 30 8.93 -2.07 0.17
N VAL A 31 7.73 -1.65 -0.22
CA VAL A 31 6.51 -2.47 -0.18
C VAL A 31 6.04 -2.80 -1.59
N ILE A 32 5.59 -4.04 -1.78
CA ILE A 32 4.86 -4.50 -2.97
C ILE A 32 3.44 -4.84 -2.51
N GLY A 33 2.45 -4.09 -2.97
CA GLY A 33 1.04 -4.41 -2.76
C GLY A 33 0.51 -5.34 -3.86
N PHE A 34 -0.23 -6.37 -3.48
CA PHE A 34 -0.90 -7.27 -4.41
C PHE A 34 -2.35 -7.50 -4.00
N ASP A 35 -3.27 -7.44 -4.97
CA ASP A 35 -4.66 -7.83 -4.79
C ASP A 35 -5.19 -8.43 -6.10
N VAL A 36 -6.17 -9.34 -6.00
CA VAL A 36 -6.78 -9.98 -7.18
C VAL A 36 -7.77 -9.04 -7.89
N CYS A 37 -8.28 -8.03 -7.20
CA CYS A 37 -9.26 -7.10 -7.73
C CYS A 37 -8.58 -5.98 -8.55
N LYS A 38 -8.50 -6.17 -9.87
CA LYS A 38 -7.88 -5.20 -10.79
C LYS A 38 -8.42 -3.77 -10.68
N PRO A 39 -9.76 -3.52 -10.65
CA PRO A 39 -10.27 -2.15 -10.55
C PRO A 39 -9.81 -1.43 -9.27
N LYS A 40 -9.68 -2.17 -8.16
CA LYS A 40 -9.17 -1.64 -6.90
C LYS A 40 -7.69 -1.27 -6.99
N ILE A 41 -6.89 -2.08 -7.68
CA ILE A 41 -5.47 -1.77 -7.94
C ILE A 41 -5.35 -0.51 -8.81
N GLU A 42 -6.14 -0.38 -9.86
CA GLU A 42 -6.14 0.80 -10.73
C GLU A 42 -6.52 2.07 -9.96
N ALA A 43 -7.55 2.00 -9.12
CA ALA A 43 -7.92 3.12 -8.23
C ALA A 43 -6.75 3.53 -7.33
N TYR A 44 -6.11 2.58 -6.65
CA TYR A 44 -4.95 2.89 -5.81
C TYR A 44 -3.80 3.52 -6.59
N LEU A 45 -3.47 3.01 -7.79
CA LEU A 45 -2.42 3.56 -8.65
C LEU A 45 -2.74 4.98 -9.15
N ASN A 46 -4.02 5.33 -9.23
CA ASN A 46 -4.49 6.68 -9.55
C ASN A 46 -4.58 7.60 -8.32
N GLY A 47 -4.16 7.13 -7.14
CA GLY A 47 -4.26 7.90 -5.89
C GLY A 47 -5.65 7.91 -5.26
N GLU A 48 -6.58 7.09 -5.75
CA GLU A 48 -7.91 6.95 -5.18
C GLU A 48 -7.94 5.82 -4.14
N ASP A 49 -8.50 6.09 -2.96
CA ASP A 49 -8.69 5.08 -1.92
C ASP A 49 -10.14 4.56 -1.93
N PRO A 50 -10.45 3.46 -2.66
CA PRO A 50 -11.78 2.86 -2.69
C PRO A 50 -12.22 2.23 -1.36
N THR A 51 -11.30 2.08 -0.40
CA THR A 51 -11.61 1.54 0.93
C THR A 51 -11.93 2.64 1.95
N CYS A 52 -11.52 3.88 1.68
CA CYS A 52 -11.63 5.02 2.59
C CYS A 52 -10.91 4.81 3.95
N GLU A 53 -9.94 3.91 4.03
CA GLU A 53 -9.26 3.52 5.28
C GLU A 53 -7.95 4.26 5.52
N VAL A 54 -7.29 4.72 4.46
CA VAL A 54 -5.99 5.40 4.53
C VAL A 54 -6.08 6.86 4.15
N GLY A 55 -7.00 7.19 3.23
CA GLY A 55 -7.17 8.51 2.66
C GLY A 55 -6.18 8.81 1.54
N THR A 56 -6.65 9.53 0.53
CA THR A 56 -5.92 9.86 -0.70
C THR A 56 -4.57 10.55 -0.44
N GLU A 57 -4.49 11.45 0.54
CA GLU A 57 -3.23 12.16 0.83
C GLU A 57 -2.11 11.20 1.27
N ARG A 58 -2.42 10.29 2.19
CA ARG A 58 -1.44 9.31 2.70
C ARG A 58 -1.07 8.30 1.64
N LEU A 59 -2.08 7.82 0.89
CA LEU A 59 -1.89 6.93 -0.24
C LEU A 59 -0.88 7.51 -1.25
N VAL A 60 -1.15 8.72 -1.75
CA VAL A 60 -0.33 9.37 -2.78
C VAL A 60 1.11 9.62 -2.33
N LYS A 61 1.35 9.88 -1.04
CA LYS A 61 2.72 10.01 -0.50
C LYS A 61 3.53 8.72 -0.53
N THR A 62 2.88 7.58 -0.68
CA THR A 62 3.48 6.23 -0.60
C THR A 62 3.51 5.47 -1.91
N LEU A 63 2.93 6.02 -2.98
CA LEU A 63 3.05 5.51 -4.35
C LEU A 63 4.39 5.94 -4.96
#